data_AF-A0A950XYW6-F1
#
_entry.id   AF-A0A950XYW6-F1
#
_cell.length_a   1.000
_cell.length_b   1.000
_cell.length_c   1.000
_cell.angle_alpha   90.00
_cell.angle_beta   90.00
_cell.angle_gamma   90.00
#
_symmetry.space_group_name_H-M   'P 1'
#
loop_
_entity.id
_entity.type
_entity.pdbx_description
1 polymer ?
#
loop_
_entity_poly.entity_id
_entity_poly.type
_entity_poly.pdbx_seq_one_letter_code
_entity_poly.pdbx_strand_id
1 'polypeptide(L)'
;MTGSPIQTKAEPAPVENTALTDSEKVVLREQAIRAARACAWLPRNRHSARPQQIYRQSAKRLARLERELYRLRSGEPSEDVKVLYDSFRLVRTDIQDLHDGARFLAKLPAVRTTAEESIPRVIVLARALLAATKDKLHESTFFFFLETVQEIEPLRLREIGGMLLALKLVLLERLSDIGFKALQAFREYGPDGPSYDVARAIASLRLIGEIDWKEQLEQLSIVHRTLSLDPEGAYLRMDFESRAVYRLAIERMAAHADLSEIEIARRAVQMAGQAQIPRTASAALRTRLRHVGYYLLDEPGSQQLLDEAGYRPSFGISVQHLFRKYPDEVYIIGIEFVTLVTVVVLLMSLVRTHGGWGIILSGLLLIVPATQAAVELMNYLVTAVLSARPLPKLDFSRGVDPLFPTMVAIPTLLLNERQIRQLVDDLEVRYLVNRDPHIFYALLTDLPDTAEPAGDQDHRVDLVIKLIEELNQKYANERAGGFYLFHRHRVYNPREGAWMGWERKRG
;
A
#
# COMPACT_ATOMS: atom_id res chain seq x y z
N MET A 1 10.48 39.64 28.17
CA MET A 1 10.85 38.50 27.31
C MET A 1 9.63 38.18 26.46
N THR A 2 9.65 38.70 25.24
CA THR A 2 8.54 38.74 24.28
C THR A 2 8.43 37.40 23.57
N GLY A 3 7.28 36.74 23.71
CA GLY A 3 6.98 35.47 23.05
C GLY A 3 6.69 35.67 21.56
N SER A 4 7.40 34.93 20.72
CA SER A 4 7.05 34.77 19.30
C SER A 4 5.79 33.92 19.17
N PRO A 5 4.82 34.29 18.30
CA PRO A 5 3.69 33.43 17.99
C PRO A 5 4.16 32.26 17.11
N ILE A 6 3.71 31.06 17.45
CA ILE A 6 3.84 29.85 16.64
C ILE A 6 3.10 30.09 15.33
N GLN A 7 3.81 30.06 14.20
CA GLN A 7 3.22 30.11 12.87
C GLN A 7 2.34 28.86 12.69
N THR A 8 1.02 29.06 12.75
CA THR A 8 0.03 28.15 12.20
C THR A 8 0.37 27.89 10.74
N LYS A 9 0.57 26.59 10.42
CA LYS A 9 0.69 26.06 9.07
C LYS A 9 -0.42 26.68 8.21
N ALA A 10 -0.05 27.46 7.20
CA ALA A 10 -1.00 28.04 6.26
C ALA A 10 -1.85 26.92 5.64
N GLU A 11 -3.17 27.06 5.71
CA GLU A 11 -4.08 26.28 4.87
C GLU A 11 -3.64 26.39 3.41
N PRO A 12 -3.57 25.27 2.66
CA PRO A 12 -3.33 25.35 1.23
C PRO A 12 -4.43 26.19 0.60
N ALA A 13 -4.04 27.18 -0.21
CA ALA A 13 -4.97 28.01 -0.97
C ALA A 13 -6.00 27.12 -1.69
N PRO A 14 -7.29 27.52 -1.72
CA PRO A 14 -8.31 26.73 -2.39
C PRO A 14 -7.90 26.55 -3.85
N VAL A 15 -7.76 25.29 -4.26
CA VAL A 15 -7.56 24.92 -5.67
C VAL A 15 -8.74 25.50 -6.43
N GLU A 16 -8.50 26.47 -7.31
CA GLU A 16 -9.51 26.98 -8.25
C GLU A 16 -10.05 25.79 -9.04
N ASN A 17 -11.21 25.31 -8.63
CA ASN A 17 -11.94 24.25 -9.31
C ASN A 17 -12.48 24.86 -10.61
N THR A 18 -11.61 24.93 -11.61
CA THR A 18 -11.93 25.46 -12.95
C THR A 18 -12.87 24.45 -13.60
N ALA A 19 -14.16 24.71 -13.41
CA ALA A 19 -15.24 23.92 -13.99
C ALA A 19 -15.06 23.90 -15.52
N LEU A 20 -15.06 22.70 -16.09
CA LEU A 20 -14.93 22.51 -17.54
C LEU A 20 -16.05 23.26 -18.26
N THR A 21 -15.70 24.02 -19.28
CA THR A 21 -16.70 24.63 -20.17
C THR A 21 -17.41 23.54 -20.97
N ASP A 22 -18.66 23.78 -21.37
CA ASP A 22 -19.43 22.78 -22.12
C ASP A 22 -18.81 22.47 -23.50
N SER A 23 -18.15 23.46 -24.13
CA SER A 23 -17.37 23.24 -25.35
C SER A 23 -16.18 22.30 -25.13
N GLU A 24 -15.45 22.44 -24.01
CA GLU A 24 -14.33 21.55 -23.69
C GLU A 24 -14.82 20.13 -23.40
N LYS A 25 -15.94 19.98 -22.69
CA LYS A 25 -16.55 18.68 -22.43
C LYS A 25 -16.92 17.95 -23.72
N VAL A 26 -17.49 18.63 -24.71
CA VAL A 26 -17.85 18.01 -26.00
C VAL A 26 -16.61 17.48 -26.70
N VAL A 27 -15.55 18.29 -26.84
CA VAL A 27 -14.31 17.89 -27.50
C VAL A 27 -13.63 16.73 -26.76
N LEU A 28 -13.55 16.80 -25.43
CA LEU A 28 -12.98 15.75 -24.59
C LEU A 28 -13.78 14.45 -24.73
N ARG A 29 -15.12 14.52 -24.74
CA ARG A 29 -15.98 13.36 -24.84
C ARG A 29 -15.80 12.65 -26.19
N GLU A 30 -15.80 13.40 -27.28
CA GLU A 30 -15.57 12.86 -28.62
C GLU A 30 -14.20 12.17 -28.73
N GLN A 31 -13.14 12.80 -28.22
CA GLN A 31 -11.80 12.23 -28.23
C GLN A 31 -11.69 10.99 -27.34
N ALA A 32 -12.29 10.99 -26.16
CA ALA A 32 -12.34 9.85 -25.26
C ALA A 32 -13.03 8.64 -25.93
N ILE A 33 -14.21 8.85 -26.53
CA ILE A 33 -14.95 7.80 -27.23
C ILE A 33 -14.16 7.27 -28.42
N ARG A 34 -13.56 8.17 -29.21
CA ARG A 34 -12.73 7.78 -30.37
C ARG A 34 -11.53 6.96 -29.94
N ALA A 35 -10.82 7.38 -28.90
CA ALA A 35 -9.65 6.69 -28.39
C ALA A 35 -10.01 5.31 -27.84
N ALA A 36 -11.09 5.21 -27.04
CA ALA A 36 -11.58 3.94 -26.52
C ALA A 36 -11.96 2.96 -27.63
N ARG A 37 -12.66 3.43 -28.68
CA ARG A 37 -13.07 2.60 -29.82
C ARG A 37 -11.91 2.21 -30.76
N ALA A 38 -10.83 2.99 -30.78
CA ALA A 38 -9.66 2.71 -31.61
C ALA A 38 -8.78 1.58 -31.05
N CYS A 39 -9.06 1.09 -29.84
CA CYS A 39 -8.30 0.06 -29.17
C CYS A 39 -8.83 -1.34 -29.51
N ALA A 40 -8.23 -2.02 -30.49
CA ALA A 40 -8.52 -3.43 -30.75
C ALA A 40 -7.73 -4.33 -29.79
N TRP A 41 -8.43 -5.16 -28.99
CA TRP A 41 -7.80 -6.00 -27.98
C TRP A 41 -6.89 -7.09 -28.54
N LEU A 42 -5.75 -7.30 -27.88
CA LEU A 42 -4.83 -8.40 -28.14
C LEU A 42 -4.87 -9.42 -26.98
N PRO A 43 -5.73 -10.45 -27.04
CA PRO A 43 -5.97 -11.36 -25.91
C PRO A 43 -4.73 -12.17 -25.47
N ARG A 44 -3.77 -12.41 -26.38
CA ARG A 44 -2.57 -13.22 -26.11
C ARG A 44 -1.30 -12.42 -25.80
N ASN A 45 -1.21 -11.15 -26.20
CA ASN A 45 -0.01 -10.35 -25.97
C ASN A 45 -0.13 -9.55 -24.68
N ARG A 46 0.42 -10.11 -23.60
CA ARG A 46 0.50 -9.46 -22.28
C ARG A 46 1.70 -8.51 -22.15
N HIS A 47 2.52 -8.40 -23.21
CA HIS A 47 3.74 -7.62 -23.20
C HIS A 47 3.92 -6.79 -24.47
N SER A 48 4.31 -5.53 -24.29
CA SER A 48 4.77 -4.66 -25.37
C SER A 48 6.13 -4.07 -25.00
N ALA A 49 7.10 -4.19 -25.90
CA ALA A 49 8.42 -3.54 -25.73
C ALA A 49 8.35 -2.02 -25.97
N ARG A 50 7.24 -1.53 -26.52
CA ARG A 50 7.07 -0.15 -26.98
C ARG A 50 7.30 0.91 -25.89
N PRO A 51 6.78 0.78 -24.65
CA PRO A 51 7.01 1.78 -23.61
C PRO A 51 8.49 1.95 -23.28
N GLN A 52 9.24 0.84 -23.25
CA GLN A 52 10.69 0.87 -23.03
C GLN A 52 11.44 1.51 -24.20
N GLN A 53 10.98 1.30 -25.43
CA GLN A 53 11.55 1.96 -26.61
C GLN A 53 11.33 3.47 -26.57
N ILE A 54 10.09 3.92 -26.31
CA ILE A 54 9.75 5.33 -26.15
C ILE A 54 10.63 5.94 -25.05
N TYR A 55 10.66 5.32 -23.87
CA TYR A 55 11.48 5.77 -22.75
C TYR A 55 12.97 5.95 -23.13
N ARG A 56 13.59 4.92 -23.71
CA ARG A 56 15.02 4.96 -24.09
C ARG A 56 15.29 6.05 -25.13
N GLN A 57 14.39 6.20 -26.12
CA GLN A 57 14.53 7.22 -27.16
C GLN A 57 14.37 8.63 -26.59
N SER A 58 13.31 8.88 -25.80
CA SER A 58 13.04 10.16 -25.15
C SER A 58 14.15 10.54 -24.18
N ALA A 59 14.60 9.64 -23.32
CA ALA A 59 15.69 9.90 -22.38
C ALA A 59 17.00 10.26 -23.10
N LYS A 60 17.36 9.52 -24.17
CA LYS A 60 18.55 9.83 -24.97
C LYS A 60 18.44 11.19 -25.67
N ARG A 61 17.27 11.51 -26.23
CA ARG A 61 17.00 12.78 -26.91
C ARG A 61 17.04 13.95 -25.92
N LEU A 62 16.38 13.83 -24.78
CA LEU A 62 16.39 14.85 -23.73
C LEU A 62 17.80 15.06 -23.16
N ALA A 63 18.57 14.00 -22.88
CA ALA A 63 19.96 14.14 -22.45
C ALA A 63 20.88 14.81 -23.51
N ARG A 64 20.52 14.70 -24.80
CA ARG A 64 21.19 15.47 -25.86
C ARG A 64 20.72 16.93 -25.84
N LEU A 65 19.42 17.17 -25.74
CA LEU A 65 18.83 18.51 -25.67
C LEU A 65 19.43 19.31 -24.51
N GLU A 66 19.55 18.70 -23.32
CA GLU A 66 20.18 19.29 -22.14
C GLU A 66 21.59 19.81 -22.43
N ARG A 67 22.42 18.95 -23.02
CA ARG A 67 23.82 19.29 -23.37
C ARG A 67 23.87 20.41 -24.41
N GLU A 68 22.92 20.45 -25.34
CA GLU A 68 22.84 21.53 -26.32
C GLU A 68 22.37 22.85 -25.71
N LEU A 69 21.44 22.80 -24.74
CA LEU A 69 20.98 23.97 -23.99
C LEU A 69 22.12 24.57 -23.14
N TYR A 70 22.89 23.74 -22.42
CA TYR A 70 24.05 24.22 -21.65
C TYR A 70 25.18 24.82 -22.51
N ARG A 71 25.24 24.48 -23.80
CA ARG A 71 26.24 25.01 -24.73
C ARG A 71 25.84 26.35 -25.36
N LEU A 72 24.59 26.79 -25.19
CA LEU A 72 24.15 28.09 -25.68
C LEU A 72 24.95 29.18 -24.94
N ARG A 73 25.78 29.92 -25.68
CA ARG A 73 26.49 31.09 -25.17
C ARG A 73 25.64 32.33 -25.40
N SER A 74 25.30 33.00 -24.29
CA SER A 74 24.95 34.42 -24.15
C SER A 74 24.06 35.05 -25.23
N GLY A 75 22.80 35.28 -24.85
CA GLY A 75 21.74 36.07 -25.50
C GLY A 75 20.48 35.97 -24.63
N GLU A 76 19.49 36.86 -24.78
CA GLU A 76 18.20 36.68 -24.11
C GLU A 76 17.50 35.43 -24.69
N PRO A 77 17.22 34.38 -23.89
CA PRO A 77 16.58 33.18 -24.42
C PRO A 77 15.11 33.46 -24.75
N SER A 78 14.56 32.74 -25.75
CA SER A 78 13.11 32.70 -25.94
C SER A 78 12.43 32.07 -24.71
N GLU A 79 11.14 32.36 -24.51
CA GLU A 79 10.37 31.86 -23.36
C GLU A 79 10.43 30.33 -23.24
N ASP A 80 10.25 29.60 -24.34
CA ASP A 80 10.31 28.14 -24.36
C ASP A 80 11.70 27.60 -23.98
N VAL A 81 12.77 28.23 -24.45
CA VAL A 81 14.15 27.83 -24.13
C VAL A 81 14.46 28.09 -22.65
N LYS A 82 13.99 29.22 -22.12
CA LYS A 82 14.12 29.55 -20.70
C LYS A 82 13.39 28.54 -19.83
N VAL A 83 12.12 28.25 -20.13
CA VAL A 83 11.32 27.28 -19.38
C VAL A 83 11.95 25.88 -19.41
N LEU A 84 12.47 25.44 -20.57
CA LEU A 84 13.20 24.17 -20.68
C LEU A 84 14.44 24.13 -19.80
N TYR A 85 15.23 25.20 -19.81
CA TYR A 85 16.44 25.29 -19.01
C TYR A 85 16.12 25.22 -17.51
N ASP A 86 15.16 26.01 -17.05
CA ASP A 86 14.77 26.08 -15.64
C ASP A 86 14.12 24.78 -15.15
N SER A 87 13.45 24.04 -16.04
CA SER A 87 12.68 22.85 -15.70
C SER A 87 13.43 21.54 -15.92
N PHE A 88 14.69 21.58 -16.38
CA PHE A 88 15.42 20.36 -16.74
C PHE A 88 15.67 19.42 -15.54
N ARG A 89 15.74 19.96 -14.33
CA ARG A 89 15.85 19.16 -13.09
C ARG A 89 14.60 18.31 -12.86
N LEU A 90 13.41 18.85 -13.11
CA LEU A 90 12.14 18.11 -13.05
C LEU A 90 12.17 16.98 -14.08
N VAL A 91 12.48 17.30 -15.34
CA VAL A 91 12.55 16.32 -16.44
C VAL A 91 13.54 15.18 -16.12
N ARG A 92 14.71 15.48 -15.55
CA ARG A 92 15.68 14.46 -15.14
C ARG A 92 15.14 13.53 -14.05
N THR A 93 14.40 14.08 -13.08
CA THR A 93 13.78 13.30 -12.01
C THR A 93 12.72 12.36 -12.60
N ASP A 94 11.84 12.87 -13.46
CA ASP A 94 10.83 12.04 -14.12
C ASP A 94 11.40 10.98 -15.06
N ILE A 95 12.54 11.24 -15.72
CA ILE A 95 13.26 10.22 -16.48
C ILE A 95 13.71 9.07 -15.55
N GLN A 96 14.24 9.39 -14.37
CA GLN A 96 14.68 8.35 -13.42
C GLN A 96 13.49 7.52 -12.92
N ASP A 97 12.40 8.16 -12.52
CA ASP A 97 11.18 7.50 -12.05
C ASP A 97 10.56 6.59 -13.12
N LEU A 98 10.61 7.01 -14.39
CA LEU A 98 10.07 6.24 -15.50
C LEU A 98 10.91 5.02 -15.90
N HIS A 99 12.11 4.81 -15.34
CA HIS A 99 12.89 3.62 -15.64
C HIS A 99 12.15 2.33 -15.26
N ASP A 100 11.65 2.26 -14.03
CA ASP A 100 10.80 1.17 -13.55
C ASP A 100 9.37 1.30 -14.13
N GLY A 101 8.87 2.53 -14.25
CA GLY A 101 7.55 2.83 -14.80
C GLY A 101 7.34 2.27 -16.22
N ALA A 102 8.32 2.40 -17.11
CA ALA A 102 8.26 1.85 -18.46
C ALA A 102 8.24 0.31 -18.46
N ARG A 103 8.91 -0.35 -17.50
CA ARG A 103 8.82 -1.81 -17.32
C ARG A 103 7.45 -2.24 -16.79
N PHE A 104 6.84 -1.45 -15.91
CA PHE A 104 5.47 -1.68 -15.46
C PHE A 104 4.47 -1.54 -16.62
N LEU A 105 4.52 -0.43 -17.37
CA LEU A 105 3.66 -0.18 -18.53
C LEU A 105 3.76 -1.30 -19.59
N ALA A 106 4.96 -1.86 -19.78
CA ALA A 106 5.20 -2.97 -20.70
C ALA A 106 4.46 -4.27 -20.32
N LYS A 107 3.96 -4.41 -19.08
CA LYS A 107 3.19 -5.57 -18.59
C LYS A 107 1.68 -5.32 -18.59
N LEU A 108 1.24 -4.12 -18.98
CA LEU A 108 -0.17 -3.78 -19.05
C LEU A 108 -0.81 -4.36 -20.32
N PRO A 109 -2.14 -4.51 -20.33
CA PRO A 109 -2.87 -4.93 -21.52
C PRO A 109 -2.52 -4.11 -22.75
N ALA A 110 -2.11 -4.81 -23.82
CA ALA A 110 -1.77 -4.20 -25.08
C ALA A 110 -2.95 -4.24 -26.06
N VAL A 111 -3.03 -3.19 -26.88
CA VAL A 111 -4.01 -3.03 -27.93
C VAL A 111 -3.29 -2.82 -29.25
N ARG A 112 -3.96 -3.18 -30.34
CA ARG A 112 -3.54 -2.84 -31.70
C ARG A 112 -4.22 -1.56 -32.12
N THR A 113 -3.46 -0.67 -32.72
CA THR A 113 -3.96 0.57 -33.34
C THR A 113 -3.64 0.55 -34.83
N THR A 114 -4.10 1.55 -35.59
CA THR A 114 -3.73 1.71 -37.00
C THR A 114 -2.23 2.01 -37.18
N ALA A 115 -1.59 2.62 -36.18
CA ALA A 115 -0.20 3.05 -36.25
C ALA A 115 0.78 2.05 -35.61
N GLU A 116 0.34 1.28 -34.61
CA GLU A 116 1.22 0.42 -33.83
C GLU A 116 0.59 -0.97 -33.63
N GLU A 117 1.39 -2.02 -33.86
CA GLU A 117 0.96 -3.42 -33.75
C GLU A 117 0.64 -3.85 -32.32
N SER A 118 1.36 -3.30 -31.33
CA SER A 118 1.19 -3.61 -29.91
C SER A 118 1.65 -2.46 -29.03
N ILE A 119 0.69 -1.77 -28.39
CA ILE A 119 0.94 -0.67 -27.46
C ILE A 119 0.01 -0.80 -26.24
N PRO A 120 0.46 -0.52 -25.01
CA PRO A 120 -0.45 -0.48 -23.87
C PRO A 120 -1.58 0.53 -24.08
N ARG A 121 -2.82 0.12 -23.77
CA ARG A 121 -4.03 0.95 -23.94
C ARG A 121 -3.88 2.32 -23.28
N VAL A 122 -3.32 2.35 -22.07
CA VAL A 122 -3.09 3.58 -21.30
C VAL A 122 -2.23 4.63 -22.02
N ILE A 123 -1.30 4.22 -22.90
CA ILE A 123 -0.47 5.16 -23.68
C ILE A 123 -1.29 5.78 -24.82
N VAL A 124 -2.17 5.00 -25.44
CA VAL A 124 -3.11 5.51 -26.47
C VAL A 124 -4.04 6.55 -25.85
N LEU A 125 -4.59 6.24 -24.67
CA LEU A 125 -5.46 7.15 -23.93
C LEU A 125 -4.71 8.42 -23.47
N ALA A 126 -3.49 8.29 -22.96
CA ALA A 126 -2.65 9.43 -22.58
C ALA A 126 -2.36 10.36 -23.78
N ARG A 127 -2.03 9.80 -24.95
CA ARG A 127 -1.84 10.58 -26.19
C ARG A 127 -3.11 11.30 -26.61
N ALA A 128 -4.26 10.64 -26.54
CA ALA A 128 -5.54 11.23 -26.90
C ALA A 128 -5.96 12.36 -25.94
N LEU A 129 -5.76 12.17 -24.63
CA LEU A 129 -6.03 13.19 -23.62
C LEU A 129 -5.18 14.44 -23.85
N LEU A 130 -3.85 14.27 -24.00
CA LEU A 130 -2.94 15.39 -24.23
C LEU A 130 -3.22 16.11 -25.56
N ALA A 131 -3.61 15.38 -26.60
CA ALA A 131 -4.03 15.99 -27.86
C ALA A 131 -5.32 16.81 -27.71
N ALA A 132 -6.29 16.32 -26.94
CA ALA A 132 -7.55 17.01 -26.70
C ALA A 132 -7.37 18.29 -25.85
N THR A 133 -6.39 18.29 -24.94
CA THR A 133 -6.10 19.44 -24.06
C THR A 133 -4.98 20.35 -24.57
N LYS A 134 -4.39 20.06 -25.74
CA LYS A 134 -3.20 20.75 -26.28
C LYS A 134 -2.08 20.82 -25.24
N ASP A 135 -1.79 19.68 -24.63
CA ASP A 135 -0.80 19.47 -23.56
C ASP A 135 -1.06 20.27 -22.27
N LYS A 136 -2.23 20.91 -22.09
CA LYS A 136 -2.64 21.61 -20.86
C LYS A 136 -3.52 20.71 -19.99
N LEU A 137 -2.89 19.89 -19.16
CA LEU A 137 -3.58 18.98 -18.27
C LEU A 137 -4.14 19.74 -17.05
N HIS A 138 -5.34 19.38 -16.64
CA HIS A 138 -5.96 19.76 -15.39
C HIS A 138 -6.53 18.51 -14.73
N GLU A 139 -6.78 18.55 -13.42
CA GLU A 139 -7.40 17.43 -12.71
C GLU A 139 -8.79 17.14 -13.30
N SER A 140 -9.62 18.17 -13.50
CA SER A 140 -10.97 18.02 -14.06
C SER A 140 -10.98 17.41 -15.47
N THR A 141 -10.05 17.80 -16.36
CA THR A 141 -9.95 17.22 -17.71
C THR A 141 -9.54 15.76 -17.66
N PHE A 142 -8.62 15.39 -16.77
CA PHE A 142 -8.17 14.00 -16.58
C PHE A 142 -9.32 13.10 -16.12
N PHE A 143 -10.04 13.50 -15.07
CA PHE A 143 -11.15 12.71 -14.53
C PHE A 143 -12.28 12.56 -15.55
N PHE A 144 -12.77 13.65 -16.13
CA PHE A 144 -13.85 13.63 -17.10
C PHE A 144 -13.54 12.73 -18.31
N PHE A 145 -12.29 12.82 -18.81
CA PHE A 145 -11.84 11.97 -19.92
C PHE A 145 -11.87 10.49 -19.55
N LEU A 146 -11.30 10.11 -18.41
CA LEU A 146 -11.25 8.72 -17.99
C LEU A 146 -12.61 8.14 -17.60
N GLU A 147 -13.50 8.93 -17.00
CA GLU A 147 -14.88 8.53 -16.76
C GLU A 147 -15.59 8.23 -18.09
N THR A 148 -15.45 9.11 -19.09
CA THR A 148 -16.01 8.89 -20.43
C THR A 148 -15.45 7.62 -21.08
N VAL A 149 -14.14 7.37 -20.98
CA VAL A 149 -13.54 6.14 -21.51
C VAL A 149 -14.15 4.91 -20.85
N GLN A 150 -14.34 4.95 -19.53
CA GLN A 150 -14.89 3.85 -18.74
C GLN A 150 -16.38 3.57 -19.03
N GLU A 151 -17.13 4.52 -19.60
CA GLU A 151 -18.50 4.28 -20.11
C GLU A 151 -18.50 3.31 -21.30
N ILE A 152 -17.45 3.35 -22.13
CA ILE A 152 -17.31 2.47 -23.31
C ILE A 152 -16.73 1.12 -22.89
N GLU A 153 -15.58 1.16 -22.19
CA GLU A 153 -14.95 -0.03 -21.69
C GLU A 153 -14.19 0.26 -20.39
N PRO A 154 -14.51 -0.45 -19.29
CA PRO A 154 -13.83 -0.27 -18.03
C PRO A 154 -12.31 -0.43 -18.10
N LEU A 155 -11.61 0.41 -17.33
CA LEU A 155 -10.17 0.29 -17.11
C LEU A 155 -9.91 -0.69 -15.96
N ARG A 156 -8.91 -1.57 -16.14
CA ARG A 156 -8.45 -2.45 -15.07
C ARG A 156 -7.73 -1.65 -14.00
N LEU A 157 -7.66 -2.18 -12.78
CA LEU A 157 -6.97 -1.57 -11.64
C LEU A 157 -5.53 -1.15 -11.99
N ARG A 158 -4.80 -2.03 -12.68
CA ARG A 158 -3.42 -1.75 -13.11
C ARG A 158 -3.33 -0.68 -14.20
N GLU A 159 -4.36 -0.54 -15.03
CA GLU A 159 -4.41 0.49 -16.08
C GLU A 159 -4.66 1.85 -15.47
N ILE A 160 -5.59 1.96 -14.50
CA ILE A 160 -5.83 3.20 -13.75
C ILE A 160 -4.54 3.66 -13.07
N GLY A 161 -3.85 2.77 -12.34
CA GLY A 161 -2.55 3.09 -11.74
C GLY A 161 -1.44 3.40 -12.77
N GLY A 162 -1.56 2.87 -13.98
CA GLY A 162 -0.63 3.12 -15.09
C GLY A 162 -0.85 4.42 -15.85
N MET A 163 -2.01 5.08 -15.71
CA MET A 163 -2.35 6.28 -16.48
C MET A 163 -1.37 7.44 -16.25
N LEU A 164 -0.98 7.70 -15.01
CA LEU A 164 -0.02 8.78 -14.70
C LEU A 164 1.36 8.49 -15.27
N LEU A 165 1.83 7.24 -15.18
CA LEU A 165 3.10 6.81 -15.79
C LEU A 165 3.05 6.94 -17.32
N ALA A 166 1.91 6.59 -17.93
CA ALA A 166 1.70 6.74 -19.37
C ALA A 166 1.71 8.21 -19.79
N LEU A 167 1.05 9.09 -19.02
CA LEU A 167 1.06 10.54 -19.26
C LEU A 167 2.48 11.12 -19.15
N LYS A 168 3.23 10.80 -18.09
CA LYS A 168 4.62 11.24 -17.96
C LYS A 168 5.46 10.75 -19.16
N LEU A 169 5.32 9.49 -19.56
CA LEU A 169 6.06 8.93 -20.69
C LEU A 169 5.76 9.65 -22.01
N VAL A 170 4.48 9.91 -22.29
CA VAL A 170 4.05 10.62 -23.50
C VAL A 170 4.48 12.09 -23.46
N LEU A 171 4.42 12.74 -22.30
CA LEU A 171 4.92 14.10 -22.12
C LEU A 171 6.44 14.17 -22.34
N LEU A 172 7.23 13.19 -21.88
CA LEU A 172 8.66 13.14 -22.17
C LEU A 172 8.94 12.92 -23.66
N GLU A 173 8.17 12.06 -24.32
CA GLU A 173 8.22 11.90 -25.79
C GLU A 173 7.96 13.25 -26.47
N ARG A 174 6.90 13.95 -26.07
CA ARG A 174 6.56 15.27 -26.62
C ARG A 174 7.58 16.35 -26.33
N LEU A 175 8.02 16.50 -25.09
CA LEU A 175 9.07 17.44 -24.69
C LEU A 175 10.36 17.21 -25.50
N SER A 176 10.69 15.96 -25.81
CA SER A 176 11.83 15.64 -26.67
C SER A 176 11.65 16.09 -28.12
N ASP A 177 10.42 16.24 -28.61
CA ASP A 177 10.14 16.75 -29.96
C ASP A 177 10.08 18.27 -29.96
N ILE A 178 9.20 18.85 -29.14
CA ILE A 178 8.96 20.30 -29.11
C ILE A 178 10.18 21.05 -28.58
N GLY A 179 10.95 20.46 -27.67
CA GLY A 179 12.15 21.11 -27.13
C GLY A 179 13.27 21.27 -28.15
N PHE A 180 13.47 20.28 -29.05
CA PHE A 180 14.42 20.45 -30.16
C PHE A 180 13.91 21.46 -31.18
N LYS A 181 12.61 21.50 -31.47
CA LYS A 181 12.02 22.50 -32.37
C LYS A 181 12.17 23.92 -31.82
N ALA A 182 11.88 24.13 -30.53
CA ALA A 182 12.07 25.40 -29.85
C ALA A 182 13.54 25.84 -29.86
N LEU A 183 14.46 24.92 -29.57
CA LEU A 183 15.90 25.18 -29.64
C LEU A 183 16.36 25.56 -31.05
N GLN A 184 15.87 24.85 -32.07
CA GLN A 184 16.21 25.15 -33.47
C GLN A 184 15.65 26.51 -33.90
N ALA A 185 14.39 26.80 -33.57
CA ALA A 185 13.76 28.08 -33.87
C ALA A 185 14.50 29.23 -33.17
N PHE A 186 14.93 29.06 -31.92
CA PHE A 186 15.74 30.05 -31.23
C PHE A 186 17.11 30.29 -31.92
N ARG A 187 17.74 29.24 -32.45
CA ARG A 187 19.01 29.37 -33.19
C ARG A 187 18.85 30.12 -34.52
N GLU A 188 17.71 29.99 -35.17
CA GLU A 188 17.45 30.55 -36.49
C GLU A 188 16.86 31.97 -36.44
N TYR A 189 15.92 32.21 -35.52
CA TYR A 189 15.15 33.45 -35.44
C TYR A 189 15.42 34.28 -34.17
N GLY A 190 16.21 33.77 -33.23
CA GLY A 190 16.47 34.45 -31.95
C GLY A 190 15.28 34.37 -30.98
N PRO A 191 15.14 35.35 -30.06
CA PRO A 191 14.10 35.37 -29.03
C PRO A 191 12.67 35.42 -29.59
N ASP A 192 12.48 36.09 -30.74
CA ASP A 192 11.18 36.33 -31.39
C ASP A 192 10.74 35.17 -32.32
N GLY A 193 11.40 34.02 -32.23
CA GLY A 193 11.06 32.83 -33.00
C GLY A 193 9.68 32.25 -32.63
N PRO A 194 9.13 31.35 -33.47
CA PRO A 194 7.86 30.69 -33.18
C PRO A 194 7.92 29.89 -31.88
N SER A 195 6.91 30.06 -31.02
CA SER A 195 6.75 29.27 -29.79
C SER A 195 6.12 27.89 -30.08
N TYR A 196 6.51 26.90 -29.29
CA TYR A 196 6.05 25.53 -29.33
C TYR A 196 5.33 25.11 -28.04
N ASP A 197 4.83 26.07 -27.25
CA ASP A 197 4.03 25.84 -26.03
C ASP A 197 4.73 24.92 -25.00
N VAL A 198 6.06 25.01 -24.87
CA VAL A 198 6.81 24.09 -23.99
C VAL A 198 6.40 24.23 -22.53
N ALA A 199 6.01 25.45 -22.14
CA ALA A 199 5.46 25.74 -20.82
C ALA A 199 4.25 24.88 -20.45
N ARG A 200 3.36 24.54 -21.41
CA ARG A 200 2.17 23.71 -21.13
C ARG A 200 2.56 22.27 -20.81
N ALA A 201 3.45 21.68 -21.59
CA ALA A 201 3.93 20.32 -21.35
C ALA A 201 4.68 20.19 -20.02
N ILE A 202 5.49 21.20 -19.67
CA ILE A 202 6.17 21.27 -18.36
C ILE A 202 5.17 21.45 -17.22
N ALA A 203 4.17 22.32 -17.36
CA ALA A 203 3.13 22.52 -16.35
C ALA A 203 2.34 21.23 -16.10
N SER A 204 1.99 20.50 -17.15
CA SER A 204 1.32 19.19 -17.05
C SER A 204 2.20 18.14 -16.37
N LEU A 205 3.50 18.12 -16.67
CA LEU A 205 4.44 17.22 -16.01
C LEU A 205 4.55 17.51 -14.51
N ARG A 206 4.61 18.81 -14.16
CA ARG A 206 4.61 19.28 -12.77
C ARG A 206 3.32 18.93 -12.03
N LEU A 207 2.16 19.13 -12.65
CA LEU A 207 0.85 18.76 -12.09
C LEU A 207 0.80 17.28 -11.68
N ILE A 208 1.34 16.39 -12.52
CA ILE A 208 1.37 14.96 -12.23
C ILE A 208 2.26 14.65 -11.02
N GLY A 209 3.32 15.44 -10.77
CA GLY A 209 4.24 15.25 -9.66
C GLY A 209 3.80 15.91 -8.34
N GLU A 210 3.01 16.98 -8.39
CA GLU A 210 2.64 17.77 -7.20
C GLU A 210 1.37 17.29 -6.48
N ILE A 211 0.42 16.69 -7.21
CA ILE A 211 -0.81 16.17 -6.64
C ILE A 211 -0.57 14.81 -5.97
N ASP A 212 -1.08 14.61 -4.75
CA ASP A 212 -1.24 13.26 -4.20
C ASP A 212 -2.39 12.59 -4.92
N TRP A 213 -2.11 11.69 -5.86
CA TRP A 213 -3.10 11.06 -6.72
C TRP A 213 -3.75 9.80 -6.12
N LYS A 214 -3.37 9.40 -4.91
CA LYS A 214 -3.79 8.09 -4.35
C LYS A 214 -5.31 7.98 -4.25
N GLU A 215 -5.96 8.93 -3.58
CA GLU A 215 -7.41 8.90 -3.35
C GLU A 215 -8.18 9.21 -4.66
N GLN A 216 -7.62 10.06 -5.50
CA GLN A 216 -8.15 10.50 -6.78
C GLN A 216 -8.29 9.32 -7.75
N LEU A 217 -7.23 8.54 -7.92
CA LEU A 217 -7.24 7.34 -8.76
C LEU A 217 -8.13 6.23 -8.15
N GLU A 218 -8.24 6.17 -6.82
CA GLU A 218 -9.13 5.22 -6.14
C GLU A 218 -10.60 5.52 -6.49
N GLN A 219 -11.01 6.78 -6.54
CA GLN A 219 -12.38 7.18 -6.92
C GLN A 219 -12.73 6.82 -8.38
N LEU A 220 -11.75 6.87 -9.29
CA LEU A 220 -11.95 6.45 -10.69
C LEU A 220 -12.23 4.95 -10.83
N SER A 221 -11.75 4.13 -9.88
CA SER A 221 -11.88 2.68 -9.92
C SER A 221 -13.33 2.24 -9.75
N ILE A 222 -13.88 1.59 -10.77
CA ILE A 222 -15.20 0.95 -10.70
C ILE A 222 -15.20 -0.17 -9.65
N VAL A 223 -14.06 -0.86 -9.45
CA VAL A 223 -13.91 -1.88 -8.40
C VAL A 223 -14.07 -1.24 -7.03
N HIS A 224 -13.40 -0.12 -6.77
CA HIS A 224 -13.56 0.62 -5.50
C HIS A 224 -15.01 1.05 -5.27
N ARG A 225 -15.65 1.65 -6.30
CA ARG A 225 -17.07 2.04 -6.25
C ARG A 225 -18.04 0.87 -6.10
N THR A 226 -17.64 -0.33 -6.49
CA THR A 226 -18.43 -1.54 -6.26
C THR A 226 -18.26 -2.00 -4.82
N LEU A 227 -17.03 -2.03 -4.31
CA LEU A 227 -16.74 -2.41 -2.93
C LEU A 227 -17.30 -1.43 -1.90
N SER A 228 -17.52 -0.17 -2.26
CA SER A 228 -18.20 0.81 -1.39
C SER A 228 -19.67 0.46 -1.13
N LEU A 229 -20.26 -0.45 -1.90
CA LEU A 229 -21.60 -1.02 -1.66
C LEU A 229 -21.57 -2.15 -0.62
N ASP A 230 -20.49 -2.29 0.15
CA ASP A 230 -20.35 -3.22 1.28
C ASP A 230 -21.55 -3.09 2.25
N PRO A 231 -22.31 -4.17 2.50
CA PRO A 231 -23.53 -4.11 3.34
C PRO A 231 -23.29 -3.64 4.78
N GLU A 232 -22.10 -3.89 5.34
CA GLU A 232 -21.71 -3.43 6.68
C GLU A 232 -21.08 -2.02 6.67
N GLY A 233 -20.78 -1.47 5.48
CA GLY A 233 -20.14 -0.16 5.31
C GLY A 233 -18.72 -0.08 5.90
N ALA A 234 -18.10 -1.21 6.25
CA ALA A 234 -16.78 -1.24 6.87
C ALA A 234 -15.69 -0.87 5.88
N TYR A 235 -15.84 -1.25 4.60
CA TYR A 235 -14.85 -0.97 3.55
C TYR A 235 -14.51 0.53 3.42
N LEU A 236 -15.50 1.42 3.46
CA LEU A 236 -15.27 2.87 3.36
C LEU A 236 -14.59 3.47 4.59
N ARG A 237 -14.72 2.82 5.76
CA ARG A 237 -14.06 3.20 7.01
C ARG A 237 -12.64 2.65 7.12
N MET A 238 -12.15 1.89 6.14
CA MET A 238 -10.79 1.36 6.14
C MET A 238 -9.78 2.38 5.62
N ASP A 239 -8.54 2.25 6.08
CA ASP A 239 -7.43 3.04 5.55
C ASP A 239 -7.12 2.66 4.09
N PHE A 240 -6.46 3.57 3.38
CA PHE A 240 -6.16 3.41 1.96
C PHE A 240 -5.42 2.09 1.67
N GLU A 241 -4.44 1.74 2.50
CA GLU A 241 -3.62 0.53 2.32
C GLU A 241 -4.46 -0.74 2.49
N SER A 242 -5.39 -0.78 3.46
CA SER A 242 -6.31 -1.91 3.62
C SER A 242 -7.29 -2.00 2.46
N ARG A 243 -7.84 -0.88 1.98
CA ARG A 243 -8.68 -0.88 0.78
C ARG A 243 -7.90 -1.36 -0.46
N ALA A 244 -6.61 -1.03 -0.56
CA ALA A 244 -5.72 -1.50 -1.61
C ALA A 244 -5.50 -3.01 -1.57
N VAL A 245 -5.40 -3.62 -0.37
CA VAL A 245 -5.32 -5.09 -0.22
C VAL A 245 -6.54 -5.77 -0.84
N TYR A 246 -7.74 -5.22 -0.67
CA TYR A 246 -8.98 -5.78 -1.24
C TYR A 246 -8.99 -5.68 -2.76
N ARG A 247 -8.60 -4.52 -3.31
CA ARG A 247 -8.48 -4.32 -4.76
C ARG A 247 -7.44 -5.27 -5.37
N LEU A 248 -6.30 -5.43 -4.71
CA LEU A 248 -5.24 -6.33 -5.16
C LEU A 248 -5.66 -7.81 -5.08
N ALA A 249 -6.46 -8.19 -4.09
CA ALA A 249 -7.05 -9.52 -4.03
C ALA A 249 -7.90 -9.79 -5.27
N ILE A 250 -8.78 -8.85 -5.63
CA ILE A 250 -9.63 -8.95 -6.83
C ILE A 250 -8.80 -9.03 -8.11
N GLU A 251 -7.76 -8.20 -8.26
CA GLU A 251 -6.85 -8.26 -9.42
C GLU A 251 -6.23 -9.67 -9.56
N ARG A 252 -5.76 -10.25 -8.45
CA ARG A 252 -5.14 -11.59 -8.44
C ARG A 252 -6.14 -12.70 -8.78
N MET A 253 -7.37 -12.58 -8.28
CA MET A 253 -8.46 -13.51 -8.58
C MET A 253 -8.82 -13.43 -10.07
N ALA A 254 -9.08 -12.22 -10.59
CA ALA A 254 -9.42 -11.97 -11.99
C ALA A 254 -8.35 -12.43 -12.98
N ALA A 255 -7.07 -12.39 -12.58
CA ALA A 255 -5.98 -12.80 -13.44
C ALA A 255 -6.01 -14.29 -13.82
N HIS A 256 -6.71 -15.12 -13.05
CA HIS A 256 -6.83 -16.57 -13.28
C HIS A 256 -8.29 -17.09 -13.20
N ALA A 257 -9.27 -16.20 -13.25
CA ALA A 257 -10.69 -16.51 -13.30
C ALA A 257 -11.26 -16.19 -14.69
N ASP A 258 -12.44 -16.72 -14.98
CA ASP A 258 -13.18 -16.39 -16.21
C ASP A 258 -13.90 -15.02 -16.10
N LEU A 259 -14.09 -14.53 -14.87
CA LEU A 259 -14.72 -13.25 -14.56
C LEU A 259 -13.72 -12.08 -14.55
N SER A 260 -14.20 -10.91 -14.96
CA SER A 260 -13.48 -9.64 -14.86
C SER A 260 -13.34 -9.14 -13.40
N GLU A 261 -12.42 -8.19 -13.18
CA GLU A 261 -12.21 -7.55 -11.87
C GLU A 261 -13.51 -6.97 -11.30
N ILE A 262 -14.35 -6.38 -12.16
CA ILE A 262 -15.62 -5.75 -11.75
C ILE A 262 -16.67 -6.82 -11.41
N GLU A 263 -16.72 -7.91 -12.18
CA GLU A 263 -17.65 -9.00 -11.92
C GLU A 263 -17.32 -9.73 -10.62
N ILE A 264 -16.04 -9.95 -10.32
CA ILE A 264 -15.60 -10.52 -9.04
C ILE A 264 -15.97 -9.59 -7.88
N ALA A 265 -15.71 -8.28 -8.02
CA ALA A 265 -16.10 -7.30 -7.02
C ALA A 265 -17.62 -7.32 -6.76
N ARG A 266 -18.41 -7.33 -7.83
CA ARG A 266 -19.88 -7.37 -7.76
C ARG A 266 -20.36 -8.66 -7.11
N ARG A 267 -19.75 -9.80 -7.44
CA ARG A 267 -20.13 -11.09 -6.88
C ARG A 267 -19.81 -11.17 -5.39
N ALA A 268 -18.64 -10.67 -4.97
CA ALA A 268 -18.28 -10.59 -3.55
C ALA A 268 -19.27 -9.73 -2.75
N VAL A 269 -19.69 -8.57 -3.29
CA VAL A 269 -20.72 -7.71 -2.68
C VAL A 269 -22.07 -8.41 -2.63
N GLN A 270 -22.46 -9.09 -3.71
CA GLN A 270 -23.72 -9.84 -3.76
C GLN A 270 -23.75 -10.96 -2.71
N MET A 271 -22.67 -11.73 -2.58
CA MET A 271 -22.57 -12.81 -1.59
C MET A 271 -22.65 -12.26 -0.16
N ALA A 272 -21.99 -11.13 0.11
CA ALA A 272 -22.08 -10.43 1.39
C ALA A 272 -23.52 -9.94 1.68
N GLY A 273 -24.22 -9.42 0.67
CA GLY A 273 -25.61 -8.98 0.79
C GLY A 273 -26.60 -10.14 0.96
N GLN A 274 -26.30 -11.30 0.39
CA GLN A 274 -27.16 -12.49 0.38
C GLN A 274 -26.70 -13.58 1.37
N ALA A 275 -25.79 -13.24 2.28
CA ALA A 275 -25.19 -14.19 3.21
C ALA A 275 -26.26 -14.93 4.03
N GLN A 276 -26.25 -16.25 3.97
CA GLN A 276 -27.20 -17.08 4.70
C GLN A 276 -26.70 -17.26 6.13
N ILE A 277 -27.26 -16.45 7.05
CA ILE A 277 -26.78 -16.37 8.43
C ILE A 277 -27.55 -17.36 9.30
N PRO A 278 -26.86 -18.31 9.99
CA PRO A 278 -27.51 -19.18 10.96
C PRO A 278 -28.18 -18.36 12.07
N ARG A 279 -29.39 -18.75 12.49
CA ARG A 279 -30.13 -18.04 13.56
C ARG A 279 -29.38 -18.03 14.90
N THR A 280 -28.51 -19.02 15.12
CA THR A 280 -27.67 -19.17 16.32
C THR A 280 -26.32 -18.46 16.22
N ALA A 281 -25.99 -17.82 15.09
CA ALA A 281 -24.72 -17.15 14.89
C ALA A 281 -24.56 -15.94 15.83
N SER A 282 -23.37 -15.79 16.41
CA SER A 282 -23.01 -14.61 17.20
C SER A 282 -23.08 -13.33 16.35
N ALA A 283 -23.26 -12.17 17.00
CA ALA A 283 -23.29 -10.88 16.32
C ALA A 283 -22.01 -10.63 15.49
N ALA A 284 -20.85 -11.00 16.03
CA ALA A 284 -19.56 -10.87 15.34
C ALA A 284 -19.49 -11.74 14.07
N LEU A 285 -19.96 -12.99 14.13
CA LEU A 285 -20.00 -13.86 12.95
C LEU A 285 -20.98 -13.33 11.90
N ARG A 286 -22.12 -12.77 12.34
CA ARG A 286 -23.10 -12.14 11.45
C ARG A 286 -22.48 -10.96 10.68
N THR A 287 -21.78 -10.06 11.37
CA THR A 287 -21.07 -8.94 10.75
C THR A 287 -19.97 -9.42 9.80
N ARG A 288 -19.19 -10.44 10.19
CA ARG A 288 -18.15 -11.02 9.33
C ARG A 288 -18.73 -11.55 8.01
N LEU A 289 -19.81 -12.33 8.07
CA LEU A 289 -20.44 -12.92 6.88
C LEU A 289 -21.11 -11.87 5.98
N ARG A 290 -21.57 -10.75 6.54
CA ARG A 290 -22.17 -9.63 5.77
C ARG A 290 -21.15 -8.65 5.21
N HIS A 291 -19.86 -8.85 5.51
CA HIS A 291 -18.80 -7.98 5.04
C HIS A 291 -18.10 -8.57 3.81
N VAL A 292 -17.83 -7.72 2.82
CA VAL A 292 -17.17 -8.14 1.56
C VAL A 292 -15.79 -8.77 1.78
N GLY A 293 -15.05 -8.33 2.80
CA GLY A 293 -13.71 -8.85 3.11
C GLY A 293 -13.68 -10.35 3.43
N TYR A 294 -14.78 -10.92 3.93
CA TYR A 294 -14.90 -12.35 4.14
C TYR A 294 -14.78 -13.13 2.83
N TYR A 295 -15.41 -12.66 1.76
CA TYR A 295 -15.38 -13.34 0.46
C TYR A 295 -14.11 -13.04 -0.35
N LEU A 296 -13.32 -12.04 0.03
CA LEU A 296 -12.09 -11.68 -0.69
C LEU A 296 -10.82 -12.19 -0.01
N LEU A 297 -10.77 -12.18 1.32
CA LEU A 297 -9.55 -12.44 2.09
C LEU A 297 -9.63 -13.69 2.95
N ASP A 298 -10.82 -14.08 3.41
CA ASP A 298 -10.98 -15.24 4.26
C ASP A 298 -11.04 -16.51 3.40
N GLU A 299 -10.36 -17.58 3.82
CA GLU A 299 -10.26 -18.81 3.04
C GLU A 299 -11.60 -19.46 2.71
N PRO A 300 -12.55 -19.66 3.66
CA PRO A 300 -13.83 -20.29 3.33
C PRO A 300 -14.69 -19.44 2.39
N GLY A 301 -14.77 -18.13 2.63
CA GLY A 301 -15.55 -17.22 1.79
C GLY A 301 -14.93 -17.03 0.40
N SER A 302 -13.61 -16.92 0.32
CA SER A 302 -12.91 -16.79 -0.96
C SER A 302 -12.99 -18.03 -1.82
N GLN A 303 -12.90 -19.24 -1.26
CA GLN A 303 -13.07 -20.47 -2.05
C GLN A 303 -14.46 -20.52 -2.73
N GLN A 304 -15.53 -20.16 -2.01
CA GLN A 304 -16.87 -20.10 -2.58
C GLN A 304 -16.95 -19.12 -3.76
N LEU A 305 -16.31 -17.95 -3.63
CA LEU A 305 -16.25 -16.95 -4.71
C LEU A 305 -15.43 -17.45 -5.91
N LEU A 306 -14.31 -18.14 -5.65
CA LEU A 306 -13.41 -18.66 -6.68
C LEU A 306 -14.05 -19.80 -7.48
N ASP A 307 -14.79 -20.68 -6.82
CA ASP A 307 -15.53 -21.78 -7.46
C ASP A 307 -16.58 -21.23 -8.44
N GLU A 308 -17.35 -20.22 -8.02
CA GLU A 308 -18.33 -19.56 -8.89
C GLU A 308 -17.68 -18.74 -10.02
N ALA A 309 -16.46 -18.24 -9.82
CA ALA A 309 -15.72 -17.46 -10.82
C ALA A 309 -14.96 -18.30 -11.84
N GLY A 310 -14.99 -19.64 -11.75
CA GLY A 310 -14.26 -20.53 -12.65
C GLY A 310 -12.74 -20.45 -12.48
N TYR A 311 -12.27 -20.20 -11.26
CA TYR A 311 -10.86 -19.95 -10.98
C TYR A 311 -9.96 -21.16 -11.25
N ARG A 312 -8.83 -20.93 -11.94
CA ARG A 312 -7.82 -21.95 -12.22
C ARG A 312 -6.50 -21.56 -11.56
N PRO A 313 -6.10 -22.18 -10.43
CA PRO A 313 -4.91 -21.77 -9.71
C PRO A 313 -3.65 -21.95 -10.56
N SER A 314 -2.72 -20.99 -10.47
CA SER A 314 -1.38 -21.18 -11.01
C SER A 314 -0.55 -22.09 -10.09
N PHE A 315 0.49 -22.71 -10.63
CA PHE A 315 1.35 -23.63 -9.88
C PHE A 315 1.87 -23.02 -8.56
N GLY A 316 2.33 -21.76 -8.59
CA GLY A 316 2.82 -21.07 -7.39
C GLY A 316 1.74 -20.87 -6.32
N ILE A 317 0.49 -20.61 -6.73
CA ILE A 317 -0.64 -20.46 -5.80
C ILE A 317 -1.02 -21.81 -5.20
N SER A 318 -0.98 -22.89 -5.98
CA SER A 318 -1.20 -24.24 -5.50
C SER A 318 -0.15 -24.66 -4.45
N VAL A 319 1.12 -24.32 -4.67
CA VAL A 319 2.19 -24.55 -3.66
C VAL A 319 1.91 -23.75 -2.39
N GLN A 320 1.55 -22.47 -2.49
CA GLN A 320 1.19 -21.67 -1.32
C GLN A 320 -0.01 -22.24 -0.55
N HIS A 321 -1.02 -22.76 -1.26
CA HIS A 321 -2.16 -23.43 -0.64
C HIS A 321 -1.74 -24.70 0.11
N LEU A 322 -0.80 -25.48 -0.43
CA LEU A 322 -0.28 -26.66 0.26
C LEU A 322 0.41 -26.29 1.59
N PHE A 323 1.29 -25.28 1.57
CA PHE A 323 1.98 -24.77 2.77
C PHE A 323 1.02 -24.24 3.84
N ARG A 324 -0.15 -23.69 3.44
CA ARG A 324 -1.16 -23.20 4.38
C ARG A 324 -2.09 -24.29 4.90
N LYS A 325 -2.40 -25.28 4.07
CA LYS A 325 -3.29 -26.38 4.41
C LYS A 325 -2.64 -27.39 5.35
N TYR A 326 -1.34 -27.61 5.20
CA TYR A 326 -0.54 -28.59 5.95
C TYR A 326 0.76 -27.96 6.49
N PRO A 327 0.67 -26.95 7.39
CA PRO A 327 1.84 -26.19 7.81
C PRO A 327 2.84 -27.06 8.59
N ASP A 328 2.33 -27.90 9.50
CA ASP A 328 3.15 -28.74 10.35
C ASP A 328 3.80 -29.87 9.54
N GLU A 329 3.03 -30.49 8.64
CA GLU A 329 3.53 -31.58 7.81
C GLU A 329 4.57 -31.09 6.82
N VAL A 330 4.32 -29.98 6.11
CA VAL A 330 5.31 -29.43 5.17
C VAL A 330 6.59 -29.01 5.88
N TYR A 331 6.48 -28.41 7.07
CA TYR A 331 7.64 -27.95 7.82
C TYR A 331 8.46 -29.12 8.39
N ILE A 332 7.82 -30.03 9.15
CA ILE A 332 8.50 -31.14 9.82
C ILE A 332 9.02 -32.15 8.80
N ILE A 333 8.19 -32.60 7.86
CA ILE A 333 8.61 -33.58 6.83
C ILE A 333 9.68 -32.94 5.92
N GLY A 334 9.57 -31.64 5.64
CA GLY A 334 10.59 -30.91 4.89
C GLY A 334 11.95 -30.91 5.60
N ILE A 335 11.99 -30.65 6.91
CA ILE A 335 13.22 -30.73 7.72
C ILE A 335 13.79 -32.15 7.70
N GLU A 336 12.96 -33.15 7.97
CA GLU A 336 13.38 -34.56 8.00
C GLU A 336 13.93 -35.00 6.64
N PHE A 337 13.25 -34.65 5.56
CA PHE A 337 13.65 -34.98 4.19
C PHE A 337 14.99 -34.32 3.82
N VAL A 338 15.13 -33.02 4.05
CA VAL A 338 16.38 -32.30 3.77
C VAL A 338 17.53 -32.85 4.61
N THR A 339 17.29 -33.08 5.91
CA THR A 339 18.28 -33.67 6.81
C THR A 339 18.74 -35.04 6.31
N LEU A 340 17.79 -35.91 5.95
CA LEU A 340 18.06 -37.25 5.43
C LEU A 340 18.88 -37.17 4.13
N VAL A 341 18.47 -36.32 3.18
CA VAL A 341 19.19 -36.13 1.92
C VAL A 341 20.61 -35.64 2.17
N THR A 342 20.79 -34.64 3.03
CA THR A 342 22.11 -34.10 3.38
C THR A 342 23.01 -35.17 4.03
N VAL A 343 22.49 -35.92 5.00
CA VAL A 343 23.25 -37.00 5.66
C VAL A 343 23.62 -38.09 4.66
N VAL A 344 22.67 -38.56 3.83
CA VAL A 344 22.92 -39.63 2.85
C VAL A 344 23.96 -39.19 1.81
N VAL A 345 23.83 -37.98 1.25
CA VAL A 345 24.76 -37.46 0.23
C VAL A 345 26.18 -37.34 0.80
N LEU A 346 26.33 -36.82 2.02
CA LEU A 346 27.63 -36.69 2.66
C LEU A 346 28.22 -38.05 3.04
N LEU A 347 27.42 -38.97 3.59
CA LEU A 347 27.90 -40.32 3.95
C LEU A 347 28.27 -41.15 2.72
N MET A 348 27.58 -41.01 1.59
CA MET A 348 27.95 -41.68 0.32
C MET A 348 29.40 -41.38 -0.10
N SER A 349 29.92 -40.18 0.21
CA SER A 349 31.31 -39.82 -0.04
C SER A 349 32.31 -40.52 0.91
N LEU A 350 31.88 -40.91 2.12
CA LEU A 350 32.71 -41.59 3.12
C LEU A 350 32.68 -43.12 3.01
N VAL A 351 31.62 -43.69 2.42
CA VAL A 351 31.45 -45.15 2.24
C VAL A 351 32.59 -45.75 1.41
N ARG A 352 33.20 -44.97 0.50
CA ARG A 352 34.30 -45.43 -0.35
C ARG A 352 35.66 -45.48 0.36
N THR A 353 35.80 -44.85 1.53
CA THR A 353 37.08 -44.64 2.21
C THR A 353 37.17 -45.22 3.62
N HIS A 354 36.04 -45.52 4.29
CA HIS A 354 36.01 -45.96 5.69
C HIS A 354 35.16 -47.22 5.89
N GLY A 355 35.46 -48.02 6.93
CA GLY A 355 34.69 -49.20 7.32
C GLY A 355 33.34 -48.85 7.99
N GLY A 356 32.44 -49.83 8.09
CA GLY A 356 31.03 -49.64 8.50
C GLY A 356 30.82 -48.88 9.82
N TRP A 357 31.62 -49.13 10.86
CA TRP A 357 31.51 -48.45 12.15
C TRP A 357 31.86 -46.95 12.09
N GLY A 358 32.83 -46.57 11.25
CA GLY A 358 33.18 -45.16 11.06
C GLY A 358 32.03 -44.36 10.42
N ILE A 359 31.33 -44.98 9.47
CA ILE A 359 30.17 -44.39 8.79
C ILE A 359 29.01 -44.16 9.77
N ILE A 360 28.75 -45.12 10.66
CA ILE A 360 27.68 -45.01 11.67
C ILE A 360 27.96 -43.84 12.64
N LEU A 361 29.18 -43.74 13.17
CA LEU A 361 29.54 -42.69 14.10
C LEU A 361 29.54 -41.30 13.43
N SER A 362 30.07 -41.20 12.21
CA SER A 362 30.02 -39.97 11.42
C SER A 362 28.58 -39.56 11.11
N GLY A 363 27.71 -40.52 10.78
CA GLY A 363 26.29 -40.26 10.54
C GLY A 363 25.60 -39.69 11.77
N LEU A 364 25.82 -40.29 12.94
CA LEU A 364 25.23 -39.82 14.21
C LEU A 364 25.65 -38.38 14.54
N LEU A 365 26.94 -38.06 14.38
CA LEU A 365 27.46 -36.71 14.62
C LEU A 365 26.97 -35.69 13.58
N LEU A 366 26.73 -36.13 12.35
CA LEU A 366 26.29 -35.28 11.24
C LEU A 366 24.80 -34.91 11.32
N ILE A 367 23.97 -35.70 12.00
CA ILE A 367 22.54 -35.40 12.16
C ILE A 367 22.31 -34.01 12.74
N VAL A 368 23.06 -33.62 13.78
CA VAL A 368 22.89 -32.33 14.45
C VAL A 368 23.12 -31.15 13.50
N PRO A 369 24.30 -31.00 12.85
CA PRO A 369 24.53 -29.90 11.91
C PRO A 369 23.67 -30.00 10.64
N ALA A 370 23.33 -31.22 10.16
CA ALA A 370 22.44 -31.38 9.01
C ALA A 370 21.01 -30.90 9.33
N THR A 371 20.51 -31.21 10.54
CA THR A 371 19.18 -30.75 10.98
C THR A 371 19.15 -29.24 11.12
N GLN A 372 20.19 -28.63 11.70
CA GLN A 372 20.28 -27.17 11.80
C GLN A 372 20.24 -26.49 10.42
N ALA A 373 21.02 -27.01 9.46
CA ALA A 373 21.00 -26.52 8.08
C ALA A 373 19.63 -26.71 7.39
N ALA A 374 18.97 -27.84 7.65
CA ALA A 374 17.62 -28.11 7.15
C ALA A 374 16.58 -27.14 7.71
N VAL A 375 16.64 -26.84 9.02
CA VAL A 375 15.77 -25.84 9.67
C VAL A 375 15.96 -24.47 9.02
N GLU A 376 17.20 -24.02 8.82
CA GLU A 376 17.49 -22.73 8.18
C GLU A 376 16.98 -22.66 6.73
N LEU A 377 17.20 -23.72 5.95
CA LEU A 377 16.69 -23.83 4.59
C LEU A 377 15.16 -23.79 4.55
N MET A 378 14.50 -24.52 5.46
CA MET A 378 13.04 -24.54 5.54
C MET A 378 12.48 -23.19 5.97
N ASN A 379 13.12 -22.49 6.90
CA ASN A 379 12.75 -21.11 7.27
C ASN A 379 12.86 -20.15 6.08
N TYR A 380 13.94 -20.23 5.30
CA TYR A 380 14.09 -19.44 4.08
C TYR A 380 13.03 -19.80 3.03
N LEU A 381 12.75 -21.09 2.84
CA LEU A 381 11.74 -21.56 1.89
C LEU A 381 10.33 -21.07 2.28
N VAL A 382 9.96 -21.21 3.55
CA VAL A 382 8.67 -20.76 4.08
C VAL A 382 8.51 -19.25 3.87
N THR A 383 9.54 -18.45 4.20
CA THR A 383 9.50 -16.99 4.03
C THR A 383 9.54 -16.53 2.57
N ALA A 384 10.14 -17.32 1.67
CA ALA A 384 10.12 -17.04 0.23
C ALA A 384 8.77 -17.41 -0.44
N VAL A 385 8.12 -18.47 0.04
CA VAL A 385 6.85 -18.97 -0.52
C VAL A 385 5.65 -18.24 0.07
N LEU A 386 5.59 -18.07 1.39
CA LEU A 386 4.48 -17.43 2.08
C LEU A 386 4.70 -15.93 2.19
N SER A 387 3.75 -15.16 1.67
CA SER A 387 3.68 -13.71 1.86
C SER A 387 2.96 -13.37 3.16
N ALA A 388 3.46 -12.34 3.85
CA ALA A 388 2.78 -11.76 5.00
C ALA A 388 1.38 -11.27 4.58
N ARG A 389 0.35 -11.64 5.35
CA ARG A 389 -1.01 -11.14 5.18
C ARG A 389 -1.20 -9.93 6.09
N PRO A 390 -1.26 -8.69 5.55
CA PRO A 390 -1.56 -7.53 6.38
C PRO A 390 -2.98 -7.66 6.93
N LEU A 391 -3.15 -7.35 8.21
CA LEU A 391 -4.47 -7.26 8.82
C LEU A 391 -5.13 -5.94 8.37
N PRO A 392 -6.35 -5.98 7.78
CA PRO A 392 -7.08 -4.77 7.43
C PRO A 392 -7.33 -3.89 8.66
N LYS A 393 -7.10 -2.59 8.50
CA LYS A 393 -7.23 -1.56 9.53
C LYS A 393 -8.38 -0.61 9.18
N LEU A 394 -9.01 -0.09 10.23
CA LEU A 394 -9.91 1.06 10.11
C LEU A 394 -9.08 2.35 10.08
N ASP A 395 -9.62 3.36 9.40
CA ASP A 395 -9.05 4.70 9.34
C ASP A 395 -9.61 5.56 10.47
N PHE A 396 -8.77 5.81 11.48
CA PHE A 396 -9.04 6.76 12.56
C PHE A 396 -8.10 7.98 12.50
N SER A 397 -7.62 8.34 11.30
CA SER A 397 -6.75 9.50 11.10
C SER A 397 -7.38 10.83 11.52
N ARG A 398 -8.72 10.93 11.50
CA ARG A 398 -9.50 12.09 11.96
C ARG A 398 -9.96 12.00 13.42
N GLY A 399 -9.51 10.99 14.14
CA GLY A 399 -9.92 10.68 15.51
C GLY A 399 -10.73 9.38 15.62
N VAL A 400 -10.85 8.89 16.84
CA VAL A 400 -11.57 7.65 17.16
C VAL A 400 -13.06 7.97 17.29
N ASP A 401 -13.91 7.16 16.66
CA ASP A 401 -15.37 7.31 16.75
C ASP A 401 -15.87 6.93 18.16
N PRO A 402 -16.87 7.63 18.73
CA PRO A 402 -17.52 7.23 19.99
C PRO A 402 -17.99 5.77 20.06
N LEU A 403 -18.24 5.12 18.92
CA LEU A 403 -18.59 3.70 18.84
C LEU A 403 -17.43 2.75 19.16
N PHE A 404 -16.18 3.25 19.12
CA PHE A 404 -14.97 2.46 19.34
C PHE A 404 -14.08 3.07 20.44
N PRO A 405 -14.61 3.30 21.66
CA PRO A 405 -13.80 3.84 22.75
C PRO A 405 -12.62 2.90 23.00
N THR A 406 -11.42 3.46 23.00
CA THR A 406 -10.18 2.70 23.01
C THR A 406 -9.42 3.01 24.29
N MET A 407 -8.89 1.98 24.94
CA MET A 407 -8.05 2.14 26.13
C MET A 407 -6.64 1.64 25.86
N VAL A 408 -5.65 2.50 26.11
CA VAL A 408 -4.23 2.17 26.09
C VAL A 408 -3.83 1.77 27.51
N ALA A 409 -3.82 0.47 27.79
CA ALA A 409 -3.38 -0.08 29.06
C ALA A 409 -1.89 -0.41 29.04
N ILE A 410 -1.12 0.15 29.98
CA ILE A 410 0.32 -0.04 30.11
C ILE A 410 0.59 -0.96 31.32
N PRO A 411 0.91 -2.25 31.09
CA PRO A 411 1.27 -3.16 32.16
C PRO A 411 2.63 -2.80 32.76
N THR A 412 2.72 -2.62 34.07
CA THR A 412 3.96 -2.24 34.75
C THR A 412 4.03 -2.74 36.20
N LEU A 413 5.26 -2.81 36.72
CA LEU A 413 5.54 -3.11 38.13
C LEU A 413 5.86 -1.81 38.89
N LEU A 414 5.32 -1.67 40.11
CA LEU A 414 5.63 -0.57 41.01
C LEU A 414 6.87 -0.90 41.86
N LEU A 415 8.06 -0.50 41.37
CA LEU A 415 9.35 -0.87 41.97
C LEU A 415 9.85 0.13 43.02
N ASN A 416 9.75 1.43 42.73
CA ASN A 416 10.19 2.50 43.64
C ASN A 416 9.56 3.84 43.24
N GLU A 417 9.58 4.82 44.13
CA GLU A 417 8.92 6.12 43.91
C GLU A 417 9.43 6.86 42.67
N ARG A 418 10.73 6.80 42.39
CA ARG A 418 11.33 7.50 41.24
C ARG A 418 10.79 6.94 39.93
N GLN A 419 10.73 5.61 39.81
CA GLN A 419 10.17 4.91 38.67
C GLN A 419 8.67 5.19 38.54
N ILE A 420 7.92 5.22 39.65
CA ILE A 420 6.48 5.54 39.64
C ILE A 420 6.23 6.95 39.08
N ARG A 421 7.00 7.95 39.50
CA ARG A 421 6.89 9.31 38.95
C ARG A 421 7.18 9.34 37.45
N GLN A 422 8.26 8.67 37.01
CA GLN A 422 8.57 8.56 35.58
C GLN A 422 7.46 7.85 34.78
N LEU A 423 6.84 6.80 35.33
CA LEU A 423 5.74 6.10 34.67
C LEU A 423 4.53 7.02 34.43
N VAL A 424 4.20 7.87 35.42
CA VAL A 424 3.13 8.86 35.33
C VAL A 424 3.50 9.95 34.34
N ASP A 425 4.74 10.46 34.37
CA ASP A 425 5.23 11.44 33.39
C ASP A 425 5.16 10.89 31.96
N ASP A 426 5.60 9.64 31.74
CA ASP A 426 5.53 9.00 30.43
C ASP A 426 4.07 8.74 30.00
N LEU A 427 3.16 8.49 30.95
CA LEU A 427 1.73 8.37 30.68
C LEU A 427 1.15 9.71 30.21
N GLU A 428 1.53 10.81 30.87
CA GLU A 428 1.17 12.17 30.47
C GLU A 428 1.70 12.48 29.05
N VAL A 429 2.96 12.16 28.76
CA VAL A 429 3.54 12.35 27.42
C VAL A 429 2.72 11.62 26.35
N ARG A 430 2.30 10.37 26.60
CA ARG A 430 1.47 9.60 25.65
C ARG A 430 0.11 10.23 25.41
N TYR A 431 -0.50 10.79 26.46
CA TYR A 431 -1.74 11.55 26.36
C TYR A 431 -1.55 12.86 25.56
N LEU A 432 -0.46 13.60 25.81
CA LEU A 432 -0.18 14.84 25.10
C LEU A 432 0.09 14.64 23.60
N VAL A 433 0.62 13.48 23.22
CA VAL A 433 0.84 13.11 21.81
C VAL A 433 -0.48 12.82 21.09
N ASN A 434 -1.49 12.26 21.76
CA ASN A 434 -2.80 11.97 21.17
C ASN A 434 -3.94 12.32 22.15
N ARG A 435 -4.55 13.48 21.92
CA ARG A 435 -5.59 14.08 22.77
C ARG A 435 -7.01 13.77 22.30
N ASP A 436 -7.22 12.60 21.70
CA ASP A 436 -8.53 12.18 21.24
C ASP A 436 -9.50 11.96 22.44
N PRO A 437 -10.76 12.42 22.35
CA PRO A 437 -11.75 12.26 23.41
C PRO A 437 -12.13 10.82 23.74
N HIS A 438 -11.92 9.88 22.83
CA HIS A 438 -12.30 8.49 22.98
C HIS A 438 -11.10 7.55 23.20
N ILE A 439 -9.91 8.10 23.43
CA ILE A 439 -8.72 7.35 23.84
C ILE A 439 -8.45 7.57 25.33
N PHE A 440 -8.53 6.50 26.09
CA PHE A 440 -8.28 6.48 27.53
C PHE A 440 -6.93 5.86 27.83
N TYR A 441 -6.25 6.35 28.86
CA TYR A 441 -4.93 5.86 29.24
C TYR A 441 -4.99 5.20 30.60
N ALA A 442 -4.45 3.99 30.72
CA ALA A 442 -4.50 3.25 31.97
C ALA A 442 -3.15 2.66 32.35
N LEU A 443 -2.80 2.71 33.64
CA LEU A 443 -1.73 1.89 34.19
C LEU A 443 -2.33 0.60 34.74
N LEU A 444 -1.85 -0.54 34.24
CA LEU A 444 -2.16 -1.86 34.81
C LEU A 444 -0.98 -2.29 35.67
N THR A 445 -1.14 -2.17 36.98
CA THR A 445 -0.01 -2.20 37.93
C THR A 445 -0.02 -3.46 38.79
N ASP A 446 1.18 -4.00 38.99
CA ASP A 446 1.47 -5.09 39.93
C ASP A 446 2.56 -4.62 40.92
N LEU A 447 2.61 -5.24 42.10
CA LEU A 447 3.77 -5.15 43.00
C LEU A 447 4.78 -6.26 42.70
N PRO A 448 6.07 -6.10 43.08
CA PRO A 448 7.06 -7.16 42.99
C PRO A 448 6.66 -8.42 43.76
N ASP A 449 7.10 -9.58 43.27
CA ASP A 449 6.82 -10.87 43.90
C ASP A 449 7.47 -10.96 45.29
N THR A 450 6.76 -11.50 46.28
CA THR A 450 7.30 -11.71 47.64
C THR A 450 7.02 -13.13 48.12
N ALA A 451 7.96 -13.68 48.91
CA ALA A 451 7.79 -14.99 49.55
C ALA A 451 6.78 -14.93 50.71
N GLU A 452 6.69 -13.78 51.38
CA GLU A 452 5.79 -13.54 52.51
C GLU A 452 4.48 -12.88 52.07
N PRO A 453 3.35 -13.17 52.77
CA PRO A 453 2.10 -12.44 52.57
C PRO A 453 2.32 -10.98 52.96
N ALA A 454 2.41 -10.09 51.97
CA ALA A 454 2.41 -8.66 52.26
C ALA A 454 0.97 -8.20 52.52
N GLY A 455 0.83 -7.23 53.44
CA GLY A 455 -0.46 -6.59 53.71
C GLY A 455 -1.02 -5.84 52.50
N ASP A 456 -2.32 -5.55 52.55
CA ASP A 456 -3.09 -4.98 51.44
C ASP A 456 -2.74 -3.51 51.11
N GLN A 457 -1.93 -2.84 51.94
CA GLN A 457 -1.58 -1.41 51.81
C GLN A 457 -0.07 -1.24 51.60
N ASP A 458 0.33 -0.91 50.37
CA ASP A 458 1.69 -0.55 50.01
C ASP A 458 1.73 0.94 49.62
N HIS A 459 2.65 1.70 50.22
CA HIS A 459 2.83 3.13 49.96
C HIS A 459 3.01 3.45 48.47
N ARG A 460 3.55 2.52 47.69
CA ARG A 460 3.73 2.69 46.24
C ARG A 460 2.40 2.75 45.50
N VAL A 461 1.41 1.99 45.96
CA VAL A 461 0.05 1.99 45.42
C VAL A 461 -0.61 3.32 45.75
N ASP A 462 -0.50 3.79 46.99
CA ASP A 462 -1.02 5.10 47.40
C ASP A 462 -0.39 6.25 46.62
N LEU A 463 0.93 6.19 46.39
CA LEU A 463 1.65 7.20 45.61
C LEU A 463 1.14 7.26 44.16
N VAL A 464 0.97 6.12 43.49
CA VAL A 464 0.48 6.12 42.10
C VAL A 464 -0.99 6.54 42.01
N ILE A 465 -1.84 6.19 42.99
CA ILE A 465 -3.23 6.68 43.08
C ILE A 465 -3.22 8.20 43.11
N LYS A 466 -2.45 8.79 44.04
CA LYS A 466 -2.36 10.24 44.20
C LYS A 466 -1.89 10.94 42.90
N LEU A 467 -0.85 10.42 42.26
CA LEU A 467 -0.31 11.02 41.04
C LEU A 467 -1.28 10.95 39.85
N ILE A 468 -2.07 9.87 39.73
CA ILE A 468 -3.10 9.74 38.70
C ILE A 468 -4.27 10.68 38.97
N GLU A 469 -4.68 10.85 40.24
CA GLU A 469 -5.69 11.85 40.62
C GLU A 469 -5.23 13.27 40.31
N GLU A 470 -3.98 13.62 40.60
CA GLU A 470 -3.38 14.91 40.25
C GLU A 470 -3.39 15.15 38.73
N LEU A 471 -3.08 14.12 37.92
CA LEU A 471 -3.22 14.20 36.46
C LEU A 471 -4.67 14.43 36.01
N ASN A 472 -5.62 13.67 36.55
CA ASN A 472 -7.03 13.83 36.21
C ASN A 472 -7.55 15.23 36.59
N GLN A 473 -7.11 15.79 37.73
CA GLN A 473 -7.46 17.16 38.12
C GLN A 473 -6.83 18.19 37.18
N LYS A 474 -5.57 18.00 36.77
CA LYS A 474 -4.86 18.87 35.83
C LYS A 474 -5.57 18.98 34.48
N TYR A 475 -6.19 17.89 34.01
CA TYR A 475 -6.86 17.84 32.70
C TYR A 475 -8.39 17.79 32.78
N ALA A 476 -9.00 18.03 33.95
CA ALA A 476 -10.45 17.91 34.18
C ALA A 476 -11.33 18.78 33.26
N ASN A 477 -10.79 19.89 32.74
CA ASN A 477 -11.50 20.81 31.85
C ASN A 477 -11.34 20.48 30.36
N GLU A 478 -10.46 19.53 30.01
CA GLU A 478 -10.29 19.08 28.62
C GLU A 478 -11.38 18.04 28.30
N ARG A 479 -12.00 18.11 27.12
CA ARG A 479 -12.96 17.09 26.63
C ARG A 479 -12.28 15.77 26.22
N ALA A 480 -11.01 15.60 26.56
CA ALA A 480 -10.16 14.51 26.13
C ALA A 480 -10.20 13.34 27.14
N GLY A 481 -9.84 12.12 26.71
CA GLY A 481 -9.95 10.93 27.56
C GLY A 481 -9.13 11.00 28.86
N GLY A 482 -9.62 10.32 29.90
CA GLY A 482 -9.03 10.36 31.26
C GLY A 482 -7.95 9.32 31.53
N PHE A 483 -7.33 9.46 32.71
CA PHE A 483 -6.32 8.54 33.25
C PHE A 483 -6.94 7.56 34.24
N TYR A 484 -6.61 6.28 34.09
CA TYR A 484 -7.10 5.21 34.94
C TYR A 484 -5.95 4.42 35.57
N LEU A 485 -6.19 3.89 36.77
CA LEU A 485 -5.29 2.97 37.44
C LEU A 485 -6.04 1.67 37.74
N PHE A 486 -5.52 0.56 37.21
CA PHE A 486 -5.97 -0.77 37.56
C PHE A 486 -4.83 -1.46 38.32
N HIS A 487 -5.03 -1.73 39.60
CA HIS A 487 -4.06 -2.44 40.42
C HIS A 487 -4.53 -3.88 40.64
N ARG A 488 -3.66 -4.87 40.39
CA ARG A 488 -4.02 -6.27 40.60
C ARG A 488 -3.86 -6.66 42.07
N HIS A 489 -4.88 -7.32 42.61
CA HIS A 489 -4.82 -7.94 43.93
C HIS A 489 -3.76 -9.07 43.97
N ARG A 490 -3.07 -9.22 45.11
CA ARG A 490 -2.04 -10.25 45.29
C ARG A 490 -2.63 -11.59 45.66
N VAL A 491 -2.21 -12.65 45.01
CA VAL A 491 -2.65 -14.04 45.27
C VAL A 491 -1.43 -14.95 45.33
N TYR A 492 -1.43 -15.89 46.28
CA TYR A 492 -0.39 -16.90 46.37
C TYR A 492 -0.45 -17.85 45.17
N ASN A 493 0.67 -17.98 44.44
CA ASN A 493 0.79 -18.93 43.34
C ASN A 493 1.57 -20.18 43.80
N PRO A 494 0.92 -21.35 43.93
CA PRO A 494 1.57 -22.56 44.43
C PRO A 494 2.63 -23.14 43.48
N ARG A 495 2.61 -22.80 42.18
CA ARG A 495 3.62 -23.29 41.21
C ARG A 495 4.93 -22.53 41.29
N GLU A 496 4.88 -21.24 41.66
CA GLU A 496 6.05 -20.36 41.74
C GLU A 496 6.51 -20.14 43.19
N GLY A 497 5.71 -20.58 44.17
CA GLY A 497 6.01 -20.43 45.59
C GLY A 497 6.02 -18.98 46.08
N ALA A 498 5.33 -18.06 45.38
CA ALA A 498 5.37 -16.63 45.65
C ALA A 498 3.98 -15.97 45.62
N TRP A 499 3.84 -14.87 46.36
CA TRP A 499 2.70 -13.97 46.28
C TRP A 499 2.88 -13.00 45.11
N MET A 500 1.98 -13.04 44.14
CA MET A 500 2.08 -12.29 42.89
C MET A 500 0.73 -11.72 42.46
N GLY A 501 0.72 -10.80 41.49
CA GLY A 501 -0.53 -10.26 40.93
C GLY A 501 -1.42 -11.35 40.33
N TRP A 502 -2.72 -11.31 40.64
CA TRP A 502 -3.71 -12.25 40.12
C TRP A 502 -3.68 -12.29 38.57
N GLU A 503 -3.64 -13.49 37.98
CA GLU A 503 -3.60 -13.71 36.52
C GLU A 503 -2.43 -13.08 35.74
N ARG A 504 -1.34 -12.63 36.39
CA ARG A 504 -0.18 -11.98 35.72
C ARG A 504 0.42 -12.79 34.55
N LYS A 505 0.36 -14.13 34.58
CA LYS A 505 0.92 -15.01 33.53
C LYS A 505 -0.11 -15.51 32.50
N ARG A 506 -1.35 -15.02 32.51
CA ARG A 506 -2.38 -15.42 31.53
C ARG A 506 -2.44 -14.55 30.27
N GLY A 507 -1.59 -13.52 30.19
CA GLY A 507 -1.60 -12.55 29.09
C GLY A 507 -2.70 -11.54 29.32
#